data_AF-A0ABD5WNI3-F1
#
_entry.id   AF-A0ABD5WNI3-F1
#
_cell.length_a   1.000
_cell.length_b   1.000
_cell.length_c   1.000
_cell.angle_alpha   90.00
_cell.angle_beta   90.00
_cell.angle_gamma   90.00
#
_symmetry.space_group_name_H-M   'P 1'
#
loop_
_entity.id
_entity.type
_entity.pdbx_description
1 polymer ?
#
loop_
_entity_poly.entity_id
_entity_poly.type
_entity_poly.pdbx_seq_one_letter_code
_entity_poly.pdbx_strand_id
1 'polypeptide(L)'
;MAVRTTRSISDSGGPSVARRRVLVPRRVYDELNGSVATETYGRSRWQEGFDEGWIALADDLDYANPVVSTVMDETRRFIASETNRDEDVIEKADTALVALAGQLLDGGRASRVVILTTDKPLGEAAETLLPRHGFENRIEYRYVASDYLDRLAPDEFRDGSR
;
A
#
# COMPACT_ATOMS: atom_id res chain seq x y z
N MET A 1 -4.32 4.14 -5.02
CA MET A 1 -4.11 3.01 -4.09
C MET A 1 -2.71 3.12 -3.49
N ALA A 2 -2.48 2.78 -2.21
CA ALA A 2 -1.17 2.88 -1.57
C ALA A 2 -1.04 2.03 -0.29
N VAL A 3 0.19 1.79 0.18
CA VAL A 3 0.48 1.12 1.45
C VAL A 3 1.06 2.12 2.44
N ARG A 4 0.39 2.35 3.56
CA ARG A 4 0.96 3.12 4.67
C ARG A 4 1.72 2.19 5.60
N THR A 5 2.97 2.52 5.91
CA THR A 5 3.80 1.72 6.82
C THR A 5 3.97 2.40 8.17
N THR A 6 4.00 1.62 9.25
CA THR A 6 4.56 2.06 10.53
C THR A 6 5.80 1.24 10.87
N ARG A 7 6.84 1.90 11.39
CA ARG A 7 8.03 1.25 11.95
C ARG A 7 8.24 1.79 13.36
N SER A 8 8.35 0.89 14.34
CA SER A 8 8.88 1.28 15.66
C SER A 8 10.39 1.42 15.52
N ILE A 9 10.93 2.62 15.73
CA ILE A 9 12.37 2.84 15.74
C ILE A 9 12.79 2.86 17.21
N SER A 10 13.17 1.70 17.73
CA SER A 10 13.84 1.65 19.03
C SER A 10 15.28 2.10 18.83
N ASP A 11 15.51 3.42 18.84
CA ASP A 11 16.85 3.96 18.96
C ASP A 11 17.17 4.15 20.45
N SER A 12 18.36 3.77 20.86
CA SER A 12 18.83 3.79 22.24
C SER A 12 18.68 5.19 22.87
N GLY A 13 17.67 5.36 23.73
CA GLY A 13 17.59 6.43 24.73
C GLY A 13 16.71 7.66 24.44
N GLY A 14 15.95 7.71 23.33
CA GLY A 14 15.00 8.82 23.03
C GLY A 14 13.58 8.34 22.76
N PRO A 15 12.55 9.22 22.78
CA PRO A 15 11.19 8.83 22.40
C PRO A 15 11.19 8.28 20.96
N SER A 16 10.72 7.03 20.79
CA SER A 16 10.56 6.38 19.48
C SER A 16 9.56 7.16 18.64
N VAL A 17 10.05 7.93 17.67
CA VAL A 17 9.19 8.60 16.69
C VAL A 17 9.00 7.63 15.53
N ALA A 18 7.85 6.96 15.47
CA ALA A 18 7.52 6.08 14.37
C ALA A 18 7.48 6.89 13.06
N ARG A 19 8.45 6.70 12.17
CA ARG A 19 8.41 7.31 10.83
C ARG A 19 7.35 6.59 10.00
N ARG A 20 6.19 7.23 9.84
CA ARG A 20 5.11 6.76 8.96
C ARG A 20 5.37 7.27 7.54
N ARG A 21 5.21 6.41 6.54
CA ARG A 21 5.34 6.74 5.11
C ARG A 21 4.22 6.07 4.33
N VAL A 22 3.84 6.70 3.23
CA VAL A 22 3.01 6.10 2.19
C VAL A 22 3.91 5.60 1.09
N LEU A 23 3.83 4.31 0.79
CA LEU A 23 4.54 3.66 -0.28
C LEU A 23 3.58 3.31 -1.40
N VAL A 24 3.97 3.69 -2.61
CA VAL A 24 3.17 3.46 -3.81
C VAL A 24 3.95 2.49 -4.69
N PRO A 25 3.41 1.30 -5.02
CA PRO A 25 4.03 0.41 -5.98
C PRO A 25 4.28 1.14 -7.30
N ARG A 26 5.43 0.88 -7.93
CA ARG A 26 5.79 1.54 -9.19
C ARG A 26 4.71 1.37 -10.27
N ARG A 27 4.12 0.17 -10.37
CA ARG A 27 3.01 -0.08 -11.31
C ARG A 27 1.78 0.80 -11.07
N VAL A 28 1.38 0.99 -9.81
CA VAL A 28 0.26 1.88 -9.46
C VAL A 28 0.58 3.31 -9.88
N TYR A 29 1.81 3.77 -9.62
CA TYR A 29 2.24 5.10 -10.03
C TYR A 29 2.24 5.26 -11.57
N ASP A 30 2.73 4.26 -12.30
CA ASP A 30 2.77 4.31 -13.76
C ASP A 30 1.35 4.30 -14.37
N GLU A 31 0.40 3.54 -13.81
CA GLU A 31 -1.00 3.55 -14.25
C GLU A 31 -1.70 4.89 -14.00
N LEU A 32 -1.48 5.47 -12.82
CA LEU A 32 -2.04 6.79 -12.47
C LEU A 32 -1.46 7.92 -13.33
N ASN A 33 -0.21 7.82 -13.77
CA ASN A 33 0.40 8.81 -14.68
C ASN A 33 0.13 8.53 -16.16
N GLY A 34 -0.18 7.28 -16.53
CA GLY A 34 -0.53 6.89 -17.89
C GLY A 34 -2.00 7.20 -18.26
N SER A 35 -2.87 7.36 -17.26
CA SER A 35 -4.29 7.71 -17.41
C SER A 35 -4.54 9.21 -17.20
N VAL A 36 -3.92 10.06 -18.03
CA VAL A 36 -4.25 11.50 -18.17
C VAL A 36 -4.41 12.25 -16.82
N ALA A 37 -3.33 12.33 -16.04
CA ALA A 37 -3.26 13.21 -14.87
C ALA A 37 -2.43 14.48 -15.12
N THR A 38 -2.10 14.78 -16.39
CA THR A 38 -1.07 15.78 -16.70
C THR A 38 -1.59 17.16 -17.15
N GLU A 39 -2.88 17.38 -17.35
CA GLU A 39 -3.32 18.63 -18.02
C GLU A 39 -4.23 19.60 -17.24
N THR A 40 -4.69 19.31 -16.02
CA THR A 40 -5.67 20.23 -15.37
C THR A 40 -5.42 20.56 -13.89
N TYR A 41 -4.54 19.83 -13.19
CA TYR A 41 -4.33 20.07 -11.77
C TYR A 41 -2.95 20.69 -11.55
N GLY A 42 -2.91 21.91 -10.99
CA GLY A 42 -1.69 22.44 -10.37
C GLY A 42 -1.10 21.43 -9.37
N ARG A 43 0.15 21.63 -8.92
CA ARG A 43 0.95 20.69 -8.08
C ARG A 43 0.03 19.77 -7.25
N SER A 44 -0.24 18.57 -7.78
CA SER A 44 -1.20 17.67 -7.16
C SER A 44 -0.72 17.33 -5.75
N ARG A 45 -1.62 17.01 -4.81
CA ARG A 45 -1.21 16.60 -3.45
C ARG A 45 -0.23 15.43 -3.47
N TRP A 46 -0.32 14.59 -4.50
CA TRP A 46 0.68 13.58 -4.82
C TRP A 46 2.07 14.16 -4.98
N GLN A 47 2.23 15.17 -5.85
CA GLN A 47 3.51 15.83 -6.08
C GLN A 47 4.01 16.53 -4.81
N GLU A 48 3.15 17.24 -4.07
CA GLU A 48 3.51 17.83 -2.78
C GLU A 48 4.00 16.75 -1.79
N GLY A 49 3.33 15.60 -1.73
CA GLY A 49 3.72 14.52 -0.83
C GLY A 49 5.02 13.81 -1.19
N PHE A 50 5.34 13.73 -2.48
CA PHE A 50 6.66 13.32 -2.94
C PHE A 50 7.73 14.36 -2.58
N ASP A 51 7.45 15.63 -2.82
CA ASP A 51 8.38 16.73 -2.57
C ASP A 51 8.69 16.91 -1.07
N GLU A 52 7.69 16.69 -0.21
CA GLU A 52 7.82 16.69 1.26
C GLU A 52 8.29 15.34 1.84
N GLY A 53 8.34 14.28 1.03
CA GLY A 53 8.89 12.98 1.37
C GLY A 53 8.02 12.10 2.28
N TRP A 54 6.73 12.39 2.43
CA TRP A 54 5.77 11.53 3.14
C TRP A 54 5.08 10.51 2.21
N ILE A 55 5.09 10.75 0.89
CA ILE A 55 4.86 9.74 -0.15
C ILE A 55 6.22 9.36 -0.75
N ALA A 56 6.44 8.07 -0.99
CA ALA A 56 7.57 7.59 -1.76
C ALA A 56 7.14 6.43 -2.68
N LEU A 57 7.88 6.26 -3.77
CA LEU A 57 7.78 5.03 -4.55
C LEU A 57 8.37 3.90 -3.72
N ALA A 58 7.67 2.77 -3.74
CA ALA A 58 8.19 1.55 -3.19
C ALA A 58 9.37 1.05 -4.03
N ASP A 59 10.27 0.31 -3.37
CA ASP A 59 11.23 -0.51 -4.10
C ASP A 59 10.50 -1.59 -4.89
N ASP A 60 11.16 -2.11 -5.93
CA ASP A 60 10.60 -3.17 -6.76
C ASP A 60 10.25 -4.42 -5.93
N LEU A 61 9.25 -5.16 -6.43
CA LEU A 61 8.89 -6.44 -5.85
C LEU A 61 10.02 -7.44 -6.10
N ASP A 62 10.47 -8.08 -5.04
CA ASP A 62 11.43 -9.16 -5.08
C ASP A 62 10.68 -10.47 -5.39
N TYR A 63 10.56 -10.78 -6.68
CA TYR A 63 9.91 -12.01 -7.15
C TYR A 63 10.64 -13.29 -6.73
N ALA A 64 11.89 -13.21 -6.27
CA ALA A 64 12.59 -14.35 -5.70
C ALA A 64 12.12 -14.66 -4.27
N ASN A 65 11.49 -13.71 -3.58
CA ASN A 65 10.84 -13.95 -2.30
C ASN A 65 9.56 -14.78 -2.51
N PRO A 66 9.46 -16.00 -1.92
CA PRO A 66 8.28 -16.84 -2.04
C PRO A 66 6.99 -16.17 -1.56
N VAL A 67 7.04 -15.36 -0.49
CA VAL A 67 5.86 -14.64 0.04
C VAL A 67 5.31 -13.70 -1.02
N VAL A 68 6.17 -12.97 -1.72
CA VAL A 68 5.78 -12.01 -2.77
C VAL A 68 5.03 -12.72 -3.89
N SER A 69 5.65 -13.75 -4.47
CA SER A 69 5.06 -14.48 -5.59
C SER A 69 3.76 -15.20 -5.20
N THR A 70 3.73 -15.87 -4.04
CA THR A 70 2.51 -16.54 -3.57
C THR A 70 1.37 -15.58 -3.28
N VAL A 71 1.64 -14.46 -2.59
CA VAL A 71 0.61 -13.44 -2.29
C VAL A 71 0.04 -12.84 -3.58
N MET A 72 0.86 -12.59 -4.60
CA MET A 72 0.36 -12.10 -5.90
C MET A 72 -0.63 -13.07 -6.53
N ASP A 73 -0.27 -14.35 -6.60
CA ASP A 73 -1.11 -15.37 -7.24
C ASP A 73 -2.37 -15.69 -6.43
N GLU A 74 -2.31 -15.65 -5.10
CA GLU A 74 -3.49 -15.77 -4.24
C GLU A 74 -4.41 -14.55 -4.35
N THR A 75 -3.85 -13.34 -4.39
CA THR A 75 -4.63 -12.11 -4.54
C THR A 75 -5.38 -12.10 -5.86
N ARG A 76 -4.70 -12.49 -6.96
CA ARG A 76 -5.34 -12.60 -8.28
C ARG A 76 -6.56 -13.50 -8.24
N ARG A 77 -6.38 -14.72 -7.70
CA ARG A 77 -7.44 -15.72 -7.58
C ARG A 77 -8.59 -15.25 -6.69
N PHE A 78 -8.27 -14.60 -5.57
CA PHE A 78 -9.27 -14.09 -4.64
C PHE A 78 -10.16 -13.01 -5.28
N ILE A 79 -9.55 -12.02 -5.94
CA ILE A 79 -10.33 -10.93 -6.56
C ILE A 79 -11.15 -11.47 -7.72
N ALA A 80 -10.61 -12.38 -8.53
CA ALA A 80 -11.35 -13.02 -9.62
C ALA A 80 -12.58 -13.79 -9.08
N SER A 81 -12.42 -14.54 -7.99
CA SER A 81 -13.54 -15.26 -7.37
C SER A 81 -14.59 -14.32 -6.79
N GLU A 82 -14.20 -13.25 -6.09
CA GLU A 82 -15.13 -12.32 -5.45
C GLU A 82 -15.89 -11.45 -6.46
N THR A 83 -15.22 -11.06 -7.56
CA THR A 83 -15.83 -10.17 -8.56
C THR A 83 -16.56 -10.91 -9.67
N ASN A 84 -16.44 -12.25 -9.72
CA ASN A 84 -16.91 -13.09 -10.82
C ASN A 84 -16.42 -12.56 -12.19
N ARG A 85 -15.17 -12.06 -12.21
CA ARG A 85 -14.44 -11.59 -13.40
C ARG A 85 -13.29 -12.55 -13.70
N ASP A 86 -12.88 -12.61 -14.96
CA ASP A 86 -11.69 -13.37 -15.33
C ASP A 86 -10.44 -12.84 -14.62
N GLU A 87 -9.53 -13.75 -14.24
CA GLU A 87 -8.24 -13.42 -13.65
C GLU A 87 -7.40 -12.50 -14.54
N ASP A 88 -7.61 -12.57 -15.86
CA ASP A 88 -6.96 -11.74 -16.87
C ASP A 88 -7.43 -10.27 -16.85
N VAL A 89 -8.55 -9.98 -16.16
CA VAL A 89 -9.09 -8.63 -15.95
C VAL A 89 -8.58 -8.03 -14.63
N ILE A 90 -7.98 -8.84 -13.75
CA ILE A 90 -7.40 -8.33 -12.50
C ILE A 90 -6.14 -7.54 -12.82
N GLU A 91 -6.16 -6.25 -12.50
CA GLU A 91 -5.08 -5.34 -12.85
C GLU A 91 -3.80 -5.73 -12.11
N LYS A 92 -2.67 -5.70 -12.83
CA LYS A 92 -1.36 -6.07 -12.26
C LYS A 92 -0.95 -5.18 -11.09
N ALA A 93 -1.50 -3.97 -11.01
CA ALA A 93 -1.32 -3.06 -9.89
C ALA A 93 -1.95 -3.58 -8.58
N ASP A 94 -3.12 -4.21 -8.66
CA ASP A 94 -3.84 -4.74 -7.50
C ASP A 94 -3.01 -5.78 -6.76
N THR A 95 -2.60 -6.80 -7.49
CA THR A 95 -1.75 -7.88 -6.95
C THR A 95 -0.40 -7.35 -6.45
N ALA A 96 0.17 -6.35 -7.12
CA ALA A 96 1.42 -5.73 -6.71
C ALA A 96 1.29 -4.95 -5.39
N LEU A 97 0.12 -4.35 -5.10
CA LEU A 97 -0.11 -3.62 -3.86
C LEU A 97 -0.13 -4.56 -2.64
N VAL A 98 -0.85 -5.68 -2.74
CA VAL A 98 -0.93 -6.66 -1.65
C VAL A 98 0.42 -7.36 -1.44
N ALA A 99 1.13 -7.67 -2.54
CA ALA A 99 2.46 -8.26 -2.47
C ALA A 99 3.51 -7.32 -1.86
N LEU A 100 3.43 -6.01 -2.16
CA LEU A 100 4.29 -5.01 -1.52
C LEU A 100 4.07 -5.00 0.00
N ALA A 101 2.83 -5.05 0.46
CA ALA A 101 2.52 -5.13 1.88
C ALA A 101 3.16 -6.37 2.54
N GLY A 102 3.06 -7.54 1.90
CA GLY A 102 3.75 -8.76 2.32
C GLY A 102 5.27 -8.60 2.39
N GLN A 103 5.90 -8.09 1.32
CA GLN A 103 7.35 -7.85 1.26
C GLN A 103 7.85 -6.94 2.39
N LEU A 104 7.11 -5.87 2.70
CA LEU A 104 7.49 -4.92 3.74
C LEU A 104 7.43 -5.55 5.14
N LEU A 105 6.45 -6.44 5.37
CA LEU A 105 6.28 -7.13 6.64
C LEU A 105 7.29 -8.26 6.83
N ASP A 106 7.52 -9.04 5.78
CA ASP A 106 8.47 -10.15 5.73
C ASP A 106 9.91 -9.67 5.89
N GLY A 107 10.30 -8.64 5.13
CA GLY A 107 11.63 -8.02 5.22
C GLY A 107 11.85 -7.16 6.47
N GLY A 108 10.90 -7.14 7.42
CA GLY A 108 11.02 -6.36 8.67
C GLY A 108 11.07 -4.84 8.49
N ARG A 109 10.71 -4.35 7.29
CA ARG A 109 10.71 -2.91 6.96
C ARG A 109 9.51 -2.17 7.53
N ALA A 110 8.44 -2.89 7.84
CA ALA A 110 7.28 -2.39 8.55
C ALA A 110 6.87 -3.36 9.67
N SER A 111 6.51 -2.82 10.83
CA SER A 111 5.87 -3.61 11.90
C SER A 111 4.39 -3.81 11.63
N ARG A 112 3.74 -2.83 11.01
CA ARG A 112 2.34 -2.87 10.57
C ARG A 112 2.17 -2.08 9.28
N VAL A 113 1.22 -2.52 8.46
CA VAL A 113 0.83 -1.83 7.23
C VAL A 113 -0.66 -1.52 7.23
N VAL A 114 -1.05 -0.45 6.56
CA VAL A 114 -2.44 -0.13 6.25
C VAL A 114 -2.58 0.03 4.74
N ILE A 115 -3.44 -0.76 4.11
CA ILE A 115 -3.72 -0.67 2.68
C ILE A 115 -4.84 0.35 2.46
N LEU A 116 -4.57 1.32 1.59
CA LEU A 116 -5.49 2.38 1.21
C LEU A 116 -5.93 2.13 -0.23
N THR A 117 -7.18 1.72 -0.41
CA THR A 117 -7.74 1.47 -1.74
C THR A 117 -9.22 1.85 -1.82
N THR A 118 -9.67 2.18 -3.03
CA THR A 118 -11.10 2.31 -3.39
C THR A 118 -11.70 0.97 -3.83
N ASP A 119 -10.87 -0.06 -4.02
CA ASP A 119 -11.31 -1.39 -4.44
C ASP A 119 -11.50 -2.28 -3.20
N LYS A 120 -12.75 -2.65 -2.92
CA LYS A 120 -13.11 -3.49 -1.76
C LYS A 120 -12.57 -4.92 -1.89
N PRO A 121 -12.79 -5.65 -3.00
CA PRO A 121 -12.18 -6.96 -3.21
C PRO A 121 -10.67 -6.99 -2.94
N LEU A 122 -9.93 -5.97 -3.35
CA LEU A 122 -8.49 -5.90 -3.04
C LEU A 122 -8.21 -5.74 -1.54
N GLY A 123 -8.95 -4.87 -0.87
CA GLY A 123 -8.81 -4.67 0.57
C GLY A 123 -9.08 -5.95 1.36
N GLU A 124 -10.16 -6.64 0.99
CA GLU A 124 -10.59 -7.92 1.56
C GLU A 124 -9.58 -9.04 1.27
N ALA A 125 -9.01 -9.07 0.05
CA ALA A 125 -7.93 -10.00 -0.29
C ALA A 125 -6.75 -9.83 0.67
N ALA A 126 -6.34 -8.58 0.94
CA ALA A 126 -5.20 -8.34 1.81
C ALA A 126 -5.44 -8.75 3.27
N GLU A 127 -6.61 -8.41 3.83
CA GLU A 127 -6.97 -8.80 5.20
C GLU A 127 -7.22 -10.31 5.34
N THR A 128 -7.56 -11.00 4.26
CA THR A 128 -7.78 -12.45 4.27
C THR A 128 -6.49 -13.25 4.07
N LEU A 129 -5.62 -12.80 3.16
CA LEU A 129 -4.46 -13.56 2.70
C LEU A 129 -3.23 -13.32 3.57
N LEU A 130 -2.89 -12.06 3.86
CA LEU A 130 -1.63 -11.75 4.58
C LEU A 130 -1.56 -12.39 5.98
N PRO A 131 -2.65 -12.50 6.77
CA PRO A 131 -2.62 -13.25 8.01
C PRO A 131 -2.22 -14.73 7.83
N ARG A 132 -2.55 -15.38 6.72
CA ARG A 132 -2.18 -16.78 6.44
C ARG A 132 -0.67 -16.97 6.23
N HIS A 133 0.06 -15.87 6.00
CA HIS A 133 1.51 -15.83 5.84
C HIS A 133 2.24 -15.42 7.14
N GLY A 134 1.57 -15.49 8.30
CA GLY A 134 2.18 -15.18 9.60
C GLY A 134 2.21 -13.68 9.94
N PHE A 135 1.35 -12.90 9.28
CA PHE A 135 1.22 -11.46 9.50
C PHE A 135 -0.07 -11.08 10.25
N GLU A 136 -0.60 -11.97 11.08
CA GLU A 136 -1.80 -11.74 11.86
C GLU A 136 -1.67 -10.45 12.68
N ASN A 137 -2.73 -9.64 12.70
CA ASN A 137 -2.78 -8.34 13.40
C ASN A 137 -1.76 -7.27 12.92
N ARG A 138 -1.03 -7.52 11.82
CA ARG A 138 -0.06 -6.56 11.24
C ARG A 138 -0.58 -5.86 9.98
N ILE A 139 -1.83 -6.11 9.61
CA ILE A 139 -2.51 -5.52 8.44
C ILE A 139 -3.82 -4.88 8.89
N GLU A 140 -4.17 -3.79 8.22
CA GLU A 140 -5.50 -3.18 8.25
C GLU A 140 -5.80 -2.70 6.83
N TYR A 141 -7.03 -2.87 6.39
CA TYR A 141 -7.52 -2.25 5.17
C TYR A 141 -8.41 -1.05 5.52
N ARG A 142 -8.24 0.06 4.77
CA ARG A 142 -9.15 1.20 4.79
C ARG A 142 -9.66 1.47 3.39
N TYR A 143 -10.98 1.39 3.24
CA TYR A 143 -11.66 1.93 2.07
C TYR A 143 -11.51 3.45 2.10
N VAL A 144 -10.94 4.00 1.03
CA VAL A 144 -10.76 5.45 0.89
C VAL A 144 -11.51 5.94 -0.34
N ALA A 145 -12.01 7.17 -0.31
CA ALA A 145 -12.57 7.80 -1.50
C ALA A 145 -11.46 8.03 -2.54
N SER A 146 -11.83 8.14 -3.83
CA SER A 146 -10.87 8.36 -4.92
C SER A 146 -10.06 9.65 -4.74
N ASP A 147 -10.67 10.67 -4.11
CA ASP A 147 -10.06 11.96 -3.78
C ASP A 147 -9.39 11.99 -2.39
N TYR A 148 -9.28 10.85 -1.70
CA TYR A 148 -8.71 10.79 -0.36
C TYR A 148 -7.26 11.27 -0.31
N LEU A 149 -6.46 10.92 -1.31
CA LEU A 149 -5.07 11.39 -1.42
C LEU A 149 -4.98 12.88 -1.75
N ASP A 150 -6.02 13.45 -2.38
CA ASP A 150 -6.12 14.89 -2.63
C ASP A 150 -6.53 15.69 -1.38
N ARG A 151 -7.06 15.00 -0.37
CA ARG A 151 -7.43 15.57 0.94
C ARG A 151 -6.48 15.22 2.07
N LEU A 152 -5.50 14.35 1.81
CA LEU A 152 -4.57 13.89 2.83
C LEU A 152 -3.70 15.05 3.32
N ALA A 153 -3.83 15.36 4.60
CA ALA A 153 -2.97 16.32 5.28
C ALA A 153 -1.71 15.59 5.82
N PRO A 154 -0.53 16.23 5.82
CA PRO A 154 0.68 15.68 6.44
C PRO A 154 0.46 15.26 7.91
N ASP A 155 -0.44 15.94 8.61
CA ASP A 155 -0.73 15.71 10.02
C ASP A 155 -1.60 14.45 10.26
N GLU A 156 -2.36 13.96 9.28
CA GLU A 156 -3.03 12.64 9.39
C GLU A 156 -2.02 11.48 9.44
N PHE A 157 -0.73 11.74 9.16
CA PHE A 157 0.38 10.80 9.35
C PHE A 157 1.26 11.12 10.57
N ARG A 158 1.15 12.32 11.16
CA ARG A 158 1.92 12.76 12.33
C ARG A 158 1.06 12.68 13.60
N ASP A 159 0.98 11.45 14.11
CA ASP A 159 0.40 11.06 15.40
C ASP A 159 -1.09 11.34 15.68
N GLY A 160 -1.77 10.25 15.98
CA GLY A 160 -2.72 10.23 17.09
C GLY A 160 -2.15 9.38 18.21
N SER A 161 -1.35 9.98 19.10
CA SER A 161 -1.35 9.55 20.50
C SER A 161 -2.72 9.93 21.07
N ARG A 162 -3.56 8.94 21.32
CA ARG A 162 -4.59 8.98 22.36
C ARG A 162 -4.66 7.62 23.03
#